data_AF-A0A5S9MF15-F1
#
_entry.id   AF-A0A5S9MF15-F1
#
_cell.length_a   1.000
_cell.length_b   1.000
_cell.length_c   1.000
_cell.angle_alpha   90.00
_cell.angle_beta   90.00
_cell.angle_gamma   90.00
#
_symmetry.space_group_name_H-M   'P 1'
#
loop_
_entity.id
_entity.type
_entity.pdbx_description
1 polymer ?
#
loop_
_entity_poly.entity_id
_entity_poly.type
_entity_poly.pdbx_seq_one_letter_code
_entity_poly.pdbx_strand_id
1 'polypeptide(L)' 'MPELEANYPEFEYFYVDRDKFIDTCSEWEIYGIPSFLVFKNGQEINRFVSKDRKTKEEIEAFLTDSLSK' A
#
# COMPACT_ATOMS: atom_id res chain seq x y z
N MET A 1 -7.97 5.73 -6.46
CA MET A 1 -9.16 5.61 -5.59
C MET A 1 -9.44 7.01 -5.09
N PRO A 2 -10.14 7.82 -5.88
CA PRO A 2 -10.13 9.27 -5.67
C PRO A 2 -10.65 9.69 -4.29
N GLU A 3 -11.62 8.96 -3.72
CA GLU A 3 -12.12 9.22 -2.37
C GLU A 3 -11.08 8.94 -1.27
N LEU A 4 -10.29 7.87 -1.41
CA LEU A 4 -9.33 7.46 -0.40
C LEU A 4 -8.13 8.44 -0.37
N GLU A 5 -7.69 8.86 -1.56
CA GLU A 5 -6.65 9.87 -1.73
C GLU A 5 -7.09 11.24 -1.20
N ALA A 6 -8.38 11.57 -1.33
CA ALA A 6 -8.96 12.80 -0.76
C ALA A 6 -9.10 12.74 0.77
N ASN A 7 -9.41 11.56 1.33
CA ASN A 7 -9.58 11.38 2.78
C ASN A 7 -8.24 11.33 3.53
N TYR A 8 -7.15 10.92 2.88
CA TYR A 8 -5.83 10.84 3.49
C TYR A 8 -4.79 11.65 2.69
N PRO A 9 -4.92 12.98 2.63
CA PRO A 9 -4.02 13.86 1.88
C PRO A 9 -2.60 13.95 2.48
N GLU A 10 -2.40 13.38 3.68
CA GLU A 10 -1.09 13.29 4.33
C GLU A 10 -0.14 12.30 3.66
N PHE A 11 -0.67 11.36 2.87
CA PHE A 11 0.13 10.40 2.14
C PHE A 11 0.42 10.88 0.72
N GLU A 12 1.64 10.57 0.26
CA GLU A 12 1.99 10.64 -1.15
C GLU A 12 1.75 9.28 -1.80
N TYR A 13 0.84 9.25 -2.77
CA TYR A 13 0.42 8.01 -3.43
C TYR A 13 1.30 7.70 -4.63
N PHE A 14 1.89 6.51 -4.61
CA PHE A 14 2.65 5.99 -5.73
C PHE A 14 2.01 4.73 -6.27
N TYR A 15 1.85 4.68 -7.58
CA TYR A 15 1.41 3.48 -8.29
C TYR A 15 2.62 2.79 -8.90
N VAL A 16 2.80 1.52 -8.54
CA VAL A 16 3.83 0.65 -9.12
C VAL A 16 3.15 -0.49 -9.85
N ASP A 17 3.46 -0.61 -11.14
CA ASP A 17 2.98 -1.70 -11.98
C ASP A 17 3.84 -2.94 -11.75
N ARG A 18 3.25 -3.95 -11.10
CA ARG A 18 3.94 -5.20 -10.78
C ARG A 18 4.46 -5.92 -12.02
N ASP A 19 3.75 -5.88 -13.15
CA ASP A 19 4.17 -6.58 -14.37
C ASP A 19 5.36 -5.90 -15.04
N LYS A 20 5.58 -4.60 -14.78
CA LYS A 20 6.79 -3.88 -15.21
C LYS A 20 7.96 -4.06 -14.25
N PHE A 21 7.68 -4.31 -12.97
CA PHE A 21 8.68 -4.41 -11.90
C PHE A 21 8.63 -5.77 -11.21
N ILE A 22 8.55 -6.85 -11.98
CA ILE A 22 8.34 -8.22 -11.45
C ILE A 22 9.46 -8.64 -10.50
N ASP A 23 10.72 -8.38 -10.86
CA ASP A 23 11.88 -8.72 -10.03
C ASP A 23 11.84 -7.99 -8.70
N THR A 24 11.67 -6.66 -8.72
CA THR A 24 11.54 -5.85 -7.50
C THR A 24 10.33 -6.29 -6.67
N CYS A 25 9.16 -6.45 -7.27
CA CYS A 25 7.99 -6.93 -6.52
C CYS A 25 8.23 -8.32 -5.90
N SER A 26 8.98 -9.20 -6.56
CA SER A 26 9.32 -10.52 -6.04
C SER A 26 10.33 -10.44 -4.88
N GLU A 27 11.35 -9.59 -4.97
CA GLU A 27 12.29 -9.33 -3.87
C GLU A 27 11.60 -8.78 -2.62
N TRP A 28 10.57 -7.96 -2.81
CA TRP A 28 9.75 -7.40 -1.75
C TRP A 28 8.59 -8.31 -1.32
N GLU A 29 8.56 -9.55 -1.82
CA GLU A 29 7.54 -10.57 -1.50
C GLU A 29 6.09 -10.17 -1.84
N ILE A 30 5.91 -9.30 -2.84
CA ILE A 30 4.62 -8.83 -3.34
C ILE A 30 4.08 -9.79 -4.40
N TYR A 31 3.37 -10.82 -3.94
CA TYR A 31 2.81 -11.86 -4.82
C TYR A 31 1.32 -11.66 -5.16
N GLY A 32 0.59 -10.83 -4.40
CA GLY A 32 -0.83 -10.56 -4.59
C GLY A 32 -1.08 -9.10 -4.95
N ILE A 33 -2.04 -8.84 -5.84
CA ILE A 33 -2.49 -7.49 -6.17
C ILE A 33 -3.99 -7.35 -5.84
N PRO A 34 -4.44 -6.22 -5.27
CA PRO A 34 -3.66 -5.03 -4.91
C PRO A 34 -2.89 -5.19 -3.58
N SER A 35 -1.65 -4.70 -3.54
CA SER A 35 -0.80 -4.62 -2.33
C SER A 35 -0.42 -3.18 -2.03
N PHE A 36 -0.28 -2.85 -0.74
CA PHE A 36 0.03 -1.50 -0.27
C PHE A 36 1.22 -1.53 0.68
N LEU A 37 2.15 -0.61 0.50
CA LEU A 37 3.31 -0.41 1.37
C LEU A 37 3.32 1.07 1.77
N VAL A 38 3.66 1.35 3.03
CA VAL A 38 3.78 2.72 3.53
C VAL A 38 5.21 2.91 4.04
N PHE A 39 5.83 3.97 3.54
CA PHE A 39 7.17 4.37 3.90
C PHE A 39 7.14 5.72 4.60
N LYS A 40 7.98 5.89 5.62
CA LYS A 40 8.18 7.15 6.33
C LYS A 40 9.68 7.37 6.47
N ASN A 41 10.19 8.50 5.98
CA ASN A 41 11.62 8.82 5.96
C ASN A 41 12.49 7.71 5.31
N GLY A 42 11.98 7.07 4.26
CA GLY A 42 12.69 5.99 3.55
C GLY A 42 12.66 4.62 4.23
N GLN A 43 11.98 4.47 5.37
CA GLN A 43 11.81 3.18 6.04
C GLN A 43 10.38 2.67 5.89
N GLU A 44 10.21 1.38 5.59
CA GLU A 44 8.90 0.72 5.60
C GLU A 44 8.35 0.71 7.04
N ILE A 45 7.21 1.35 7.25
CA ILE A 45 6.53 1.38 8.57
C ILE A 45 5.30 0.48 8.60
N ASN A 46 4.75 0.17 7.43
CA ASN A 46 3.60 -0.71 7.32
C ASN A 46 3.52 -1.39 5.97
N ARG A 47 3.00 -2.62 5.99
CA ARG A 47 2.77 -3.40 4.76
C ARG A 47 1.44 -4.11 4.82
N PHE A 48 0.70 -4.05 3.72
CA PHE A 48 -0.52 -4.80 3.51
C PHE A 48 -0.40 -5.57 2.21
N VAL A 49 0.15 -6.79 2.30
CA VAL A 49 0.34 -7.71 1.19
C VAL A 49 -0.52 -8.94 1.44
N SER A 50 -1.54 -9.14 0.59
CA SER A 50 -2.45 -10.28 0.67
C SER A 50 -2.84 -10.73 -0.73
N LYS A 51 -3.17 -12.02 -0.87
CA LYS A 51 -3.75 -12.57 -2.10
C LYS A 51 -5.26 -12.33 -2.17
N ASP A 52 -5.88 -12.10 -1.03
CA ASP A 52 -7.32 -11.87 -0.89
C ASP A 52 -7.73 -10.49 -1.38
N ARG A 53 -8.99 -10.42 -1.86
CA ARG A 53 -9.59 -9.16 -2.27
C ARG A 53 -9.87 -8.31 -1.03
N LYS A 54 -9.24 -7.15 -0.98
CA LYS A 54 -9.39 -6.18 0.11
C LYS A 54 -10.66 -5.35 -0.05
N THR A 55 -11.34 -5.12 1.06
CA THR A 55 -12.47 -4.19 1.16
C THR A 55 -11.98 -2.75 1.37
N LYS A 56 -12.85 -1.76 1.11
CA LYS A 56 -12.52 -0.34 1.35
C LYS A 56 -12.16 -0.10 2.82
N GLU A 57 -12.94 -0.67 3.73
CA GLU A 57 -12.76 -0.55 5.17
C GLU A 57 -11.41 -1.08 5.65
N GLU A 58 -10.95 -2.23 5.11
CA GLU A 58 -9.62 -2.77 5.44
C GLU A 58 -8.49 -1.85 4.97
N ILE A 59 -8.65 -1.22 3.81
CA ILE A 59 -7.66 -0.28 3.28
C ILE A 59 -7.64 1.00 4.12
N GLU A 60 -8.81 1.53 4.51
CA GLU A 60 -8.92 2.70 5.38
C GLU A 60 -8.34 2.42 6.77
N ALA A 61 -8.62 1.25 7.34
CA ALA A 61 -8.02 0.82 8.60
C ALA A 61 -6.50 0.73 8.51
N PHE A 62 -5.96 0.16 7.42
CA PHE A 62 -4.53 0.09 7.18
C PHE A 62 -3.87 1.47 7.08
N LEU A 63 -4.48 2.41 6.34
CA LEU A 63 -3.95 3.77 6.25
C LEU A 63 -3.99 4.50 7.59
N THR A 64 -5.07 4.33 8.34
CA THR A 64 -5.22 4.93 9.68
C THR A 64 -4.20 4.39 10.67
N ASP A 65 -3.96 3.06 10.68
CA ASP A 65 -2.89 2.45 11.47
C ASP A 65 -1.51 3.00 11.07
N SER A 66 -1.29 3.20 9.77
CA SER A 66 -0.04 3.73 9.25
C SER A 66 0.22 5.18 9.67
N LEU A 67 -0.81 6.02 9.79
CA LEU A 67 -0.66 7.40 10.30
C LEU A 67 -0.27 7.44 11.78
N SER A 68 -0.60 6.41 12.53
CA SER A 68 -0.28 6.33 13.98
C SER A 68 1.16 5.89 14.25
N LYS A 69 1.95 5.56 13.23
CA LYS A 69 3.36 5.13 13.30
C LYS A 69 4.29 6.25 12.79
#